data_AF-A0A944SSD2-F1
#
_entry.id   AF-A0A944SSD2-F1
#
_cell.length_a   1.000
_cell.length_b   1.000
_cell.length_c   1.000
_cell.angle_alpha   90.00
_cell.angle_beta   90.00
_cell.angle_gamma   90.00
#
_symmetry.space_group_name_H-M   'P 1'
#
loop_
_entity.id
_entity.type
_entity.pdbx_description
1 polymer ?
#
loop_
_entity_poly.entity_id
_entity_poly.type
_entity_poly.pdbx_seq_one_letter_code
_entity_poly.pdbx_strand_id
1 'polypeptide(L)'
;MQNRIREIPYNYTSFSDREIVIRFLGESTWDLLQSLREERKTGRSAKMLFEVLGDMWVISRNPFIQDDLTENPKRWASLRHALHHRLDQIRERATKSNNDKALEIESRARVAVNEFEVSLLTTEARRQDVKKRLSKATKKHNVRFDGMARVTHVTDATDWRVEYPLAVATPDSEAEMAALVGASIESGLTV
;
A
#
# COMPACT_ATOMS: atom_id res chain seq x y z
N MET A 1 -30.55 -1.06 -10.13
CA MET A 1 -29.10 -1.21 -9.84
C MET A 1 -28.91 -1.16 -8.34
N GLN A 2 -28.56 -2.27 -7.71
CA GLN A 2 -28.25 -2.29 -6.28
C GLN A 2 -27.00 -1.42 -6.10
N ASN A 3 -27.13 -0.29 -5.40
CA ASN A 3 -25.99 0.59 -5.10
C ASN A 3 -24.95 -0.25 -4.34
N ARG A 4 -23.87 -0.63 -5.01
CA ARG A 4 -22.77 -1.40 -4.41
C ARG A 4 -21.99 -0.41 -3.54
N ILE A 5 -22.49 -0.17 -2.33
CA ILE A 5 -21.86 0.74 -1.36
C ILE A 5 -20.49 0.16 -1.04
N ARG A 6 -19.44 0.92 -1.32
CA ARG A 6 -18.07 0.63 -0.90
C ARG A 6 -17.96 0.84 0.60
N GLU A 7 -17.39 -0.12 1.31
CA GLU A 7 -17.16 -0.04 2.75
C GLU A 7 -15.75 0.45 3.07
N ILE A 8 -14.77 0.13 2.21
CA ILE A 8 -13.42 0.70 2.30
C ILE A 8 -13.44 2.14 1.75
N PRO A 9 -13.15 3.16 2.58
CA PRO A 9 -13.12 4.55 2.14
C PRO A 9 -11.91 4.81 1.23
N TYR A 10 -11.96 5.94 0.51
CA TYR A 10 -10.88 6.42 -0.37
C TYR A 10 -10.46 5.45 -1.48
N ASN A 11 -11.26 4.44 -1.77
CA ASN A 11 -11.01 3.55 -2.90
C ASN A 11 -11.54 4.17 -4.21
N TYR A 12 -10.67 4.90 -4.91
CA TYR A 12 -10.90 5.46 -6.25
C TYR A 12 -10.46 4.52 -7.38
N THR A 13 -10.14 3.26 -7.07
CA THR A 13 -9.61 2.29 -8.02
C THR A 13 -10.67 1.27 -8.45
N SER A 14 -10.37 0.46 -9.47
CA SER A 14 -11.22 -0.65 -9.90
C SER A 14 -11.26 -1.81 -8.90
N PHE A 15 -10.33 -1.88 -7.95
CA PHE A 15 -10.27 -2.95 -6.95
C PHE A 15 -11.54 -2.99 -6.11
N SER A 16 -12.09 -4.18 -5.90
CA SER A 16 -13.15 -4.48 -4.94
C SER A 16 -12.62 -4.45 -3.50
N ASP A 17 -13.52 -4.30 -2.54
CA ASP A 17 -13.15 -4.32 -1.12
C ASP A 17 -12.58 -5.69 -0.73
N ARG A 18 -13.06 -6.77 -1.37
CA ARG A 18 -12.48 -8.12 -1.27
C ARG A 18 -11.02 -8.12 -1.69
N GLU A 19 -10.71 -7.62 -2.88
CA GLU A 19 -9.34 -7.64 -3.39
C GLU A 19 -8.39 -6.83 -2.51
N ILE A 20 -8.83 -5.68 -1.99
CA ILE A 20 -8.02 -4.87 -1.04
C ILE A 20 -7.77 -5.64 0.26
N VAL A 21 -8.80 -6.26 0.84
CA VAL A 21 -8.64 -7.08 2.05
C VAL A 21 -7.67 -8.22 1.80
N ILE A 22 -7.81 -8.94 0.70
CA ILE A 22 -6.94 -10.09 0.38
C ILE A 22 -5.50 -9.63 0.22
N ARG A 23 -5.28 -8.48 -0.41
CA ARG A 23 -3.94 -7.97 -0.63
C ARG A 23 -3.21 -7.61 0.67
N PHE A 24 -3.91 -7.01 1.63
CA PHE A 24 -3.30 -6.62 2.90
C PHE A 24 -3.31 -7.73 3.95
N LEU A 25 -4.37 -8.54 4.00
CA LEU A 25 -4.64 -9.44 5.12
C LEU A 25 -4.73 -10.92 4.71
N GLY A 26 -4.69 -11.22 3.41
CA GLY A 26 -4.81 -12.58 2.88
C GLY A 26 -6.25 -13.09 2.74
N GLU A 27 -6.42 -14.15 1.95
CA GLU A 27 -7.73 -14.73 1.60
C GLU A 27 -8.48 -15.29 2.81
N SER A 28 -7.79 -15.98 3.72
CA SER A 28 -8.42 -16.51 4.93
C SER A 28 -8.99 -15.42 5.85
N THR A 29 -8.45 -14.20 5.83
CA THR A 29 -9.02 -13.09 6.61
C THR A 29 -10.31 -12.58 5.99
N TRP A 30 -10.42 -12.58 4.66
CA TRP A 30 -11.67 -12.27 3.98
C TRP A 30 -12.77 -13.26 4.36
N ASP A 31 -12.46 -14.55 4.39
CA ASP A 31 -13.42 -15.59 4.76
C ASP A 31 -13.87 -15.43 6.23
N LEU A 32 -12.94 -15.11 7.14
CA LEU A 32 -13.27 -14.78 8.53
C LEU A 32 -14.22 -13.58 8.63
N LEU A 33 -13.97 -12.51 7.89
CA LEU A 33 -14.85 -11.33 7.82
C LEU A 33 -16.24 -11.68 7.31
N GLN A 34 -16.33 -12.53 6.28
CA GLN A 34 -17.61 -13.00 5.76
C GLN A 34 -18.40 -13.80 6.80
N SER A 35 -17.73 -14.70 7.54
CA SER A 35 -18.38 -15.45 8.62
C SER A 35 -18.93 -14.52 9.72
N LEU A 36 -18.20 -13.47 10.09
CA LEU A 36 -18.65 -12.49 11.09
C LEU A 36 -19.80 -11.60 10.60
N ARG A 37 -19.88 -11.33 9.29
CA ARG A 37 -20.99 -10.58 8.69
C ARG A 37 -22.30 -11.35 8.79
N GLU A 38 -22.27 -12.66 8.60
CA GLU A 38 -23.43 -13.54 8.73
C GLU A 38 -23.97 -13.57 10.17
N GLU A 39 -23.07 -13.47 11.16
CA GLU A 39 -23.41 -13.42 12.59
C GLU A 39 -24.01 -12.06 13.04
N ARG A 40 -24.10 -11.05 12.18
CA ARG A 40 -24.75 -9.72 12.37
C ARG A 40 -24.39 -8.94 13.66
N LYS A 41 -23.27 -9.22 14.31
CA LYS A 41 -22.90 -8.62 15.62
C LYS A 41 -21.86 -7.48 15.58
N THR A 42 -21.15 -7.23 14.47
CA THR A 42 -19.85 -6.51 14.51
C THR A 42 -19.68 -5.31 13.56
N GLY A 43 -20.75 -4.58 13.22
CA GLY A 43 -20.69 -3.49 12.24
C GLY A 43 -19.68 -2.36 12.54
N ARG A 44 -19.49 -1.99 13.81
CA ARG A 44 -18.57 -0.89 14.18
C ARG A 44 -17.10 -1.30 14.10
N SER A 45 -16.74 -2.52 14.51
CA SER A 45 -15.36 -3.02 14.39
C SER A 45 -14.97 -3.24 12.94
N ALA A 46 -15.89 -3.76 12.11
CA ALA A 46 -15.68 -3.90 10.67
C ALA A 46 -15.44 -2.53 10.00
N LYS A 47 -16.25 -1.51 10.34
CA LYS A 47 -16.04 -0.15 9.83
C LYS A 47 -14.65 0.41 10.18
N MET A 48 -14.22 0.28 11.44
CA MET A 48 -12.89 0.75 11.86
C MET A 48 -11.77 0.01 11.11
N LEU A 49 -11.92 -1.29 10.86
CA LEU A 49 -10.96 -2.06 10.07
C LEU A 49 -10.91 -1.54 8.63
N PHE A 50 -12.05 -1.31 8.00
CA PHE A 50 -12.10 -0.78 6.64
C PHE A 50 -11.54 0.64 6.55
N GLU A 51 -11.72 1.48 7.57
CA GLU A 51 -11.03 2.78 7.66
C GLU A 51 -9.50 2.62 7.69
N VAL A 52 -8.97 1.69 8.51
CA VAL A 52 -7.52 1.39 8.55
C VAL A 52 -7.02 0.93 7.18
N LEU A 53 -7.73 0.00 6.54
CA LEU A 53 -7.36 -0.50 5.21
C LEU A 53 -7.48 0.60 4.13
N GLY A 54 -8.47 1.49 4.24
CA GLY A 54 -8.65 2.61 3.33
C GLY A 54 -7.53 3.63 3.43
N ASP A 55 -7.11 3.98 4.65
CA ASP A 55 -5.96 4.86 4.90
C ASP A 55 -4.67 4.24 4.33
N MET A 56 -4.41 2.95 4.59
CA MET A 56 -3.26 2.24 4.00
C MET A 56 -3.33 2.20 2.46
N TRP A 57 -4.53 1.94 1.91
CA TRP A 57 -4.75 1.83 0.47
C TRP A 57 -4.45 3.14 -0.27
N VAL A 58 -5.03 4.25 0.17
CA VAL A 58 -4.81 5.56 -0.49
C VAL A 58 -3.35 5.97 -0.46
N ILE A 59 -2.63 5.70 0.64
CA ILE A 59 -1.21 6.05 0.77
C ILE A 59 -0.34 5.13 -0.09
N SER A 60 -0.62 3.83 -0.10
CA SER A 60 0.12 2.86 -0.93
C SER A 60 0.00 3.19 -2.42
N ARG A 61 -1.07 3.88 -2.81
CA ARG A 61 -1.43 4.19 -4.20
C ARG A 61 -1.27 5.65 -4.57
N ASN A 62 -0.62 6.47 -3.73
CA ASN A 62 -0.43 7.88 -4.03
C ASN A 62 1.02 8.30 -3.72
N PRO A 63 1.89 8.37 -4.74
CA PRO A 63 3.27 8.83 -4.60
C PRO A 63 3.41 10.18 -3.89
N PHE A 64 2.48 11.12 -4.13
CA PHE A 64 2.54 12.43 -3.49
C PHE A 64 2.31 12.35 -1.98
N ILE A 65 1.40 11.47 -1.53
CA ILE A 65 1.18 11.27 -0.09
C ILE A 65 2.38 10.53 0.53
N GLN A 66 2.97 9.56 -0.19
CA GLN A 66 4.17 8.88 0.28
C GLN A 66 5.34 9.85 0.49
N ASP A 67 5.60 10.70 -0.51
CA ASP A 67 6.66 11.70 -0.46
C ASP A 67 6.39 12.71 0.67
N ASP A 68 5.16 13.23 0.79
CA ASP A 68 4.76 14.14 1.88
C ASP A 68 4.92 13.52 3.28
N LEU A 69 4.51 12.26 3.48
CA LEU A 69 4.67 11.58 4.77
C LEU A 69 6.14 11.29 5.11
N THR A 70 6.97 11.06 4.08
CA THR A 70 8.41 10.86 4.25
C THR A 70 9.10 12.17 4.66
N GLU A 71 8.69 13.29 4.07
CA GLU A 71 9.24 14.62 4.34
C GLU A 71 8.71 15.24 5.65
N ASN A 72 7.54 14.80 6.13
CA ASN A 72 6.88 15.37 7.31
C ASN A 72 6.71 14.35 8.46
N PRO A 73 7.74 14.14 9.32
CA PRO A 73 7.72 13.15 10.39
C PRO A 73 6.57 13.29 11.38
N LYS A 74 6.11 14.51 11.65
CA LYS A 74 4.97 14.77 12.56
C LYS A 74 3.65 14.26 11.97
N ARG A 75 3.45 14.45 10.65
CA ARG A 75 2.26 13.96 9.96
C ARG A 75 2.26 12.45 9.90
N TRP A 76 3.42 11.85 9.62
CA TRP A 76 3.60 10.40 9.70
C TRP A 76 3.29 9.84 11.09
N ALA A 77 3.82 10.45 12.16
CA ALA A 77 3.55 10.02 13.53
C ALA A 77 2.05 10.09 13.89
N SER A 78 1.37 11.16 13.46
CA SER A 78 -0.07 11.33 13.67
C SER A 78 -0.90 10.25 12.99
N LEU A 79 -0.63 9.97 11.71
CA LEU A 79 -1.31 8.92 10.96
C LEU A 79 -1.11 7.55 11.60
N ARG A 80 0.14 7.18 11.88
CA ARG A 80 0.48 5.92 12.55
C ARG A 80 -0.24 5.77 13.88
N HIS A 81 -0.26 6.82 14.70
CA HIS A 81 -1.01 6.82 15.95
C HIS A 81 -2.50 6.53 15.70
N ALA A 82 -3.12 7.16 14.70
CA ALA A 82 -4.51 6.93 14.36
C ALA A 82 -4.79 5.49 13.88
N LEU A 83 -3.92 4.90 13.05
CA LEU A 83 -4.04 3.51 12.61
C LEU A 83 -4.00 2.54 13.80
N HIS A 84 -2.99 2.67 14.66
CA HIS A 84 -2.84 1.82 15.83
C HIS A 84 -3.97 2.01 16.83
N HIS A 85 -4.42 3.25 17.06
CA HIS A 85 -5.51 3.54 17.97
C HIS A 85 -6.83 2.89 17.53
N ARG A 86 -7.15 2.90 16.22
CA ARG A 86 -8.36 2.21 15.70
C ARG A 86 -8.28 0.70 15.92
N LEU A 87 -7.12 0.10 15.67
CA LEU A 87 -6.92 -1.33 15.91
C LEU A 87 -7.01 -1.68 17.42
N ASP A 88 -6.54 -0.81 18.31
CA ASP A 88 -6.68 -1.00 19.76
C ASP A 88 -8.16 -1.00 20.19
N GLN A 89 -8.96 -0.10 19.61
CA GLN A 89 -10.41 -0.07 19.82
C GLN A 89 -11.11 -1.35 19.31
N ILE A 90 -10.66 -1.90 18.18
CA ILE A 90 -11.17 -3.19 17.66
C ILE A 90 -10.85 -4.30 18.66
N ARG A 91 -9.59 -4.38 19.10
CA ARG A 91 -9.13 -5.39 20.07
C ARG A 91 -9.91 -5.32 21.38
N GLU A 92 -10.07 -4.12 21.96
CA GLU A 92 -10.81 -3.93 23.21
C GLU A 92 -12.25 -4.44 23.11
N ARG A 93 -12.93 -4.16 21.99
CA ARG A 93 -14.29 -4.64 21.74
C ARG A 93 -14.36 -6.15 21.57
N ALA A 94 -13.42 -6.71 20.81
CA ALA A 94 -13.34 -8.14 20.57
C ALA A 94 -13.11 -8.91 21.88
N THR A 95 -12.20 -8.41 22.74
CA THR A 95 -11.98 -8.95 24.09
C THR A 95 -13.24 -8.88 24.95
N LYS A 96 -13.92 -7.72 25.02
CA LYS A 96 -15.14 -7.57 25.83
C LYS A 96 -16.29 -8.49 25.38
N SER A 97 -16.30 -8.89 24.12
CA SER A 97 -17.33 -9.76 23.54
C SER A 97 -16.89 -11.22 23.40
N ASN A 98 -15.68 -11.58 23.87
CA ASN A 98 -15.05 -12.89 23.68
C ASN A 98 -15.13 -13.37 22.22
N ASN A 99 -14.84 -12.47 21.27
CA ASN A 99 -14.89 -12.77 19.84
C ASN A 99 -13.48 -13.08 19.30
N ASP A 100 -13.11 -14.35 19.34
CA ASP A 100 -11.78 -14.82 18.93
C ASP A 100 -11.49 -14.54 17.44
N LYS A 101 -12.50 -14.66 16.57
CA LYS A 101 -12.35 -14.33 15.13
C LYS A 101 -12.00 -12.86 14.93
N ALA A 102 -12.63 -11.97 15.68
CA ALA A 102 -12.35 -10.53 15.60
C ALA A 102 -10.96 -10.18 16.16
N LEU A 103 -10.49 -10.89 17.19
CA LEU A 103 -9.11 -10.78 17.68
C LEU A 103 -8.10 -11.26 16.65
N GLU A 104 -8.39 -12.36 15.94
CA GLU A 104 -7.52 -12.86 14.88
C GLU A 104 -7.42 -11.85 13.72
N ILE A 105 -8.55 -11.30 13.26
CA ILE A 105 -8.55 -10.28 12.20
C ILE A 105 -7.77 -9.04 12.63
N GLU A 106 -7.93 -8.58 13.87
CA GLU A 106 -7.18 -7.45 14.42
C GLU A 106 -5.68 -7.73 14.44
N SER A 107 -5.27 -8.92 14.89
CA SER A 107 -3.86 -9.32 14.93
C SER A 107 -3.23 -9.31 13.53
N ARG A 108 -3.93 -9.83 12.52
CA ARG A 108 -3.47 -9.81 11.13
C ARG A 108 -3.40 -8.38 10.58
N ALA A 109 -4.39 -7.54 10.87
CA ALA A 109 -4.37 -6.14 10.50
C ALA A 109 -3.22 -5.38 11.18
N ARG A 110 -2.87 -5.73 12.42
CA ARG A 110 -1.72 -5.17 13.13
C ARG A 110 -0.41 -5.48 12.43
N VAL A 111 -0.23 -6.72 11.99
CA VAL A 111 0.94 -7.13 11.20
C VAL A 111 1.02 -6.32 9.90
N ALA A 112 -0.09 -6.23 9.16
CA ALA A 112 -0.15 -5.46 7.92
C ALA A 112 0.16 -3.96 8.10
N VAL A 113 -0.32 -3.34 9.19
CA VAL A 113 0.04 -1.96 9.54
C VAL A 113 1.54 -1.84 9.80
N ASN A 114 2.12 -2.74 10.60
CA ASN A 114 3.56 -2.70 10.89
C ASN A 114 4.42 -2.86 9.61
N GLU A 115 4.03 -3.76 8.72
CA GLU A 115 4.71 -3.97 7.42
C GLU A 115 4.61 -2.73 6.53
N PHE A 116 3.42 -2.11 6.48
CA PHE A 116 3.21 -0.86 5.78
C PHE A 116 4.10 0.27 6.32
N GLU A 117 4.22 0.40 7.64
CA GLU A 117 5.11 1.39 8.27
C GLU A 117 6.58 1.18 7.89
N VAL A 118 7.05 -0.06 7.93
CA VAL A 118 8.42 -0.41 7.53
C VAL A 118 8.64 -0.11 6.04
N SER A 119 7.66 -0.41 5.18
CA SER A 119 7.78 -0.17 3.74
C SER A 119 8.01 1.31 3.40
N LEU A 120 7.29 2.22 4.07
CA LEU A 120 7.46 3.66 3.84
C LEU A 120 8.83 4.16 4.30
N LEU A 121 9.29 3.73 5.48
CA LEU A 121 10.60 4.13 6.02
C LEU A 121 11.77 3.59 5.19
N THR A 122 11.61 2.42 4.57
CA THR A 122 12.65 1.79 3.76
C THR A 122 12.64 2.23 2.29
N THR A 123 11.58 2.92 1.85
CA THR A 123 11.43 3.37 0.46
C THR A 123 12.58 4.28 0.04
N GLU A 124 12.97 5.25 0.86
CA GLU A 124 14.05 6.19 0.49
C GLU A 124 15.40 5.48 0.37
N ALA A 125 15.73 4.59 1.31
CA ALA A 125 16.94 3.76 1.22
C ALA A 125 16.96 2.92 -0.07
N ARG A 126 15.80 2.35 -0.44
CA ARG A 126 15.63 1.59 -1.69
C ARG A 126 15.82 2.46 -2.93
N ARG A 127 15.25 3.67 -2.94
CA ARG A 127 15.44 4.65 -4.03
C ARG A 127 16.91 5.02 -4.20
N GLN A 128 17.64 5.24 -3.11
CA GLN A 128 19.07 5.57 -3.16
C GLN A 128 19.93 4.42 -3.73
N ASP A 129 19.67 3.17 -3.34
CA ASP A 129 20.36 2.00 -3.90
C ASP A 129 20.11 1.86 -5.41
N VAL A 130 18.85 1.93 -5.83
CA VAL A 130 18.47 1.87 -7.25
C VAL A 130 19.10 3.02 -8.04
N LYS A 131 19.05 4.25 -7.50
CA LYS A 131 19.67 5.42 -8.14
C LYS A 131 21.16 5.22 -8.36
N LYS A 132 21.88 4.71 -7.36
CA LYS A 132 23.33 4.45 -7.47
C LYS A 132 23.66 3.45 -8.58
N ARG A 133 22.84 2.42 -8.77
CA ARG A 133 23.04 1.39 -9.80
C ARG A 133 22.68 1.91 -11.19
N LEU A 134 21.48 2.45 -11.36
CA LEU A 134 21.00 2.94 -12.65
C LEU A 134 21.80 4.14 -13.18
N SER A 135 22.36 4.97 -12.29
CA SER A 135 23.23 6.10 -12.68
C SER A 135 24.59 5.68 -13.28
N LYS A 136 24.91 4.37 -13.29
CA LYS A 136 26.05 3.83 -14.04
C LYS A 136 25.70 3.56 -15.51
N ALA A 137 24.41 3.32 -15.80
CA ALA A 137 23.89 3.00 -17.13
C ALA A 137 23.41 4.25 -17.89
N THR A 138 22.97 5.29 -17.18
CA THR A 138 22.53 6.57 -17.77
C THR A 138 22.85 7.74 -16.84
N LYS A 139 22.57 8.98 -17.26
CA LYS A 139 22.76 10.18 -16.45
C LYS A 139 21.83 10.20 -15.24
N LYS A 140 22.27 10.77 -14.12
CA LYS A 140 21.50 10.81 -12.86
C LYS A 140 20.10 11.44 -13.00
N HIS A 141 19.94 12.44 -13.86
CA HIS A 141 18.64 13.11 -14.06
C HIS A 141 17.66 12.30 -14.92
N ASN A 142 18.15 11.27 -15.62
CA ASN A 142 17.31 10.36 -16.39
C ASN A 142 16.61 9.35 -15.48
N VAL A 143 17.00 9.23 -14.21
CA VAL A 143 16.36 8.34 -13.23
C VAL A 143 15.53 9.17 -12.25
N ARG A 144 14.21 9.10 -12.39
CA ARG A 144 13.23 9.90 -11.65
C ARG A 144 12.44 9.04 -10.67
N PHE A 145 12.23 9.57 -9.46
CA PHE A 145 11.49 8.93 -8.37
C PHE A 145 10.32 9.78 -7.88
N ASP A 146 10.18 11.00 -8.41
CA ASP A 146 9.16 11.95 -8.00
C ASP A 146 7.75 11.47 -8.38
N GLY A 147 6.76 11.93 -7.61
CA GLY A 147 5.37 11.57 -7.83
C GLY A 147 4.85 11.87 -9.24
N MET A 148 5.28 12.96 -9.88
CA MET A 148 4.84 13.30 -11.24
C MET A 148 5.31 12.25 -12.24
N ALA A 149 6.61 11.97 -12.29
CA ALA A 149 7.16 10.96 -13.18
C ALA A 149 6.48 9.60 -12.96
N ARG A 150 6.34 9.17 -11.70
CA ARG A 150 5.72 7.88 -11.35
C ARG A 150 4.25 7.81 -11.78
N VAL A 151 3.46 8.85 -11.55
CA VAL A 151 2.02 8.87 -11.91
C VAL A 151 1.81 8.90 -13.41
N THR A 152 2.59 9.68 -14.17
CA THR A 152 2.44 9.78 -15.63
C THR A 152 2.77 8.48 -16.36
N HIS A 153 3.62 7.63 -15.78
CA HIS A 153 4.06 6.37 -16.38
C HIS A 153 3.35 5.13 -15.80
N VAL A 154 2.32 5.34 -14.98
CA VAL A 154 1.37 4.26 -14.64
C VAL A 154 0.43 4.14 -15.82
N THR A 155 0.73 3.21 -16.72
CA THR A 155 -0.10 2.96 -17.91
C THR A 155 -1.19 1.94 -17.62
N ASP A 156 -2.36 2.21 -18.19
CA ASP A 156 -3.58 1.42 -18.09
C ASP A 156 -3.59 0.13 -18.94
N ALA A 157 -2.57 -0.05 -19.78
CA ALA A 157 -2.60 -0.94 -20.95
C ALA A 157 -2.26 -2.40 -20.67
N THR A 158 -1.71 -2.71 -19.50
CA THR A 158 -1.54 -4.08 -18.97
C THR A 158 -1.88 -4.02 -17.48
N ASP A 159 -1.87 -5.15 -16.77
CA ASP A 159 -2.27 -5.28 -15.36
C ASP A 159 -1.49 -4.38 -14.36
N TRP A 160 -0.78 -3.34 -14.81
CA TRP A 160 -0.03 -2.38 -14.02
C TRP A 160 -0.92 -1.33 -13.33
N ARG A 161 -2.25 -1.44 -13.45
CA ARG A 161 -3.14 -0.96 -12.38
C ARG A 161 -2.80 -1.61 -11.04
N VAL A 162 -2.03 -2.70 -11.00
CA VAL A 162 -1.71 -3.43 -9.77
C VAL A 162 -0.58 -2.76 -8.97
N GLU A 163 0.41 -2.09 -9.57
CA GLU A 163 1.57 -1.53 -8.83
C GLU A 163 2.06 -0.18 -9.40
N TYR A 164 2.52 0.72 -8.52
CA TYR A 164 3.21 1.96 -8.94
C TYR A 164 4.69 1.68 -9.21
N PRO A 165 5.29 2.23 -10.29
CA PRO A 165 6.71 2.07 -10.52
C PRO A 165 7.51 2.68 -9.36
N LEU A 166 8.61 2.03 -8.97
CA LEU A 166 9.54 2.59 -7.99
C LEU A 166 10.27 3.81 -8.59
N ALA A 167 10.70 3.69 -9.85
CA ALA A 167 11.46 4.70 -10.58
C ALA A 167 11.06 4.70 -12.05
N VAL A 168 11.26 5.84 -12.72
CA VAL A 168 11.13 5.99 -14.17
C VAL A 168 12.49 6.36 -14.74
N ALA A 169 13.00 5.57 -15.67
CA ALA A 169 14.25 5.82 -16.36
C ALA A 169 13.97 6.28 -17.81
N THR A 170 14.56 7.40 -18.23
CA THR A 170 14.44 7.95 -19.59
C THR A 170 15.82 8.08 -20.24
N PRO A 171 16.35 7.02 -20.88
CA PRO A 171 17.68 7.05 -21.49
C PRO A 171 17.77 8.01 -22.69
N ASP A 172 18.97 8.50 -22.97
CA ASP A 172 19.24 9.43 -24.07
C ASP A 172 19.58 8.70 -25.40
N SER A 173 19.85 7.39 -25.34
CA SER A 173 20.18 6.58 -26.51
C SER A 173 19.73 5.13 -26.35
N GLU A 174 19.58 4.44 -27.46
CA GLU A 174 19.26 3.01 -27.49
C GLU A 174 20.32 2.15 -26.78
N ALA A 175 21.59 2.54 -26.84
CA ALA A 175 22.68 1.82 -26.18
C ALA A 175 22.52 1.79 -24.64
N GLU A 176 21.92 2.82 -24.04
CA GLU A 176 21.67 2.88 -22.59
C GLU A 176 20.54 1.93 -22.16
N MET A 177 19.60 1.57 -23.05
CA MET A 177 18.43 0.75 -22.73
C MET A 177 18.84 -0.61 -22.17
N ALA A 178 19.73 -1.33 -22.86
CA ALA A 178 20.16 -2.66 -22.45
C ALA A 178 20.85 -2.64 -21.08
N ALA A 179 21.69 -1.62 -20.84
CA ALA A 179 22.37 -1.43 -19.57
C ALA A 179 21.39 -1.11 -18.42
N LEU A 180 20.36 -0.30 -18.69
CA LEU A 180 19.31 0.01 -17.72
C LEU A 180 18.47 -1.21 -17.35
N VAL A 181 18.08 -2.02 -18.34
CA VAL A 181 17.34 -3.28 -18.11
C VAL A 181 18.16 -4.22 -17.24
N GLY A 182 19.44 -4.44 -17.59
CA GLY A 182 20.35 -5.27 -16.80
C GLY A 182 20.49 -4.79 -15.35
N ALA A 183 20.78 -3.50 -15.16
CA ALA A 183 20.91 -2.91 -13.84
C ALA A 183 19.59 -2.92 -13.03
N SER A 184 18.44 -2.87 -13.69
CA SER A 184 17.12 -2.97 -13.04
C SER A 184 16.88 -4.39 -12.51
N ILE A 185 17.18 -5.41 -13.32
CA ILE A 185 17.06 -6.82 -12.93
C ILE A 185 18.02 -7.14 -11.77
N GLU A 186 19.28 -6.69 -11.84
CA GLU A 186 20.26 -6.83 -10.74
C GLU A 186 19.81 -6.13 -9.46
N SER A 187 19.01 -5.07 -9.59
CA SER A 187 18.38 -4.38 -8.47
C SER A 187 17.16 -5.11 -7.93
N GLY A 188 16.68 -6.18 -8.57
CA GLY A 188 15.46 -6.89 -8.22
C GLY A 188 14.19 -6.12 -8.61
N LEU A 189 14.27 -5.30 -9.66
CA LEU A 189 13.12 -4.60 -10.23
C LEU A 189 12.55 -5.39 -11.40
N THR A 190 11.23 -5.29 -11.57
CA THR A 190 10.54 -5.71 -12.80
C THR A 190 10.53 -4.54 -13.78
N VAL A 191 10.80 -4.81 -15.05
CA VAL A 191 10.93 -3.85 -16.16
C VAL A 191 10.01 -4.21 -17.31
#